data_AF-A0AAJ7S504-F1
#
_entry.id   AF-A0AAJ7S504-F1
#
_cell.length_a   1.000
_cell.length_b   1.000
_cell.length_c   1.000
_cell.angle_alpha   90.00
_cell.angle_beta   90.00
_cell.angle_gamma   90.00
#
_symmetry.space_group_name_H-M   'P 1'
#
loop_
_entity.id
_entity.type
_entity.pdbx_description
1 polymer ?
#
loop_
_entity_poly.entity_id
_entity_poly.type
_entity_poly.pdbx_seq_one_letter_code
_entity_poly.pdbx_strand_id
1 'polypeptide(L)'
;SNMNIIQSSDSDSDIHECSRSDIEYHEDSIDEILQELIIDEEKKADDTEKNTIEFSEWSEFSGRQKSFSSPETGSLIRELPSDIKPYDVFELFVDDEMIDLLVSETNRYA
;
A
#
# COMPACT_ATOMS: atom_id res chain seq x y z
N SER A 1 21.81 -60.12 9.70
CA SER A 1 20.36 -59.99 9.53
C SER A 1 19.68 -60.27 10.85
N ASN A 2 18.97 -59.29 11.41
CA ASN A 2 17.96 -59.50 12.45
C ASN A 2 16.98 -58.33 12.35
N MET A 3 15.81 -58.60 11.77
CA MET A 3 14.62 -57.75 11.82
C MET A 3 13.59 -58.47 12.69
N ASN A 4 12.96 -57.73 13.61
CA ASN A 4 11.51 -57.68 13.92
C ASN A 4 11.32 -57.03 15.31
N ILE A 5 10.79 -55.81 15.38
CA ILE A 5 9.36 -55.39 15.40
C ILE A 5 8.69 -55.73 16.73
N ILE A 6 8.37 -54.68 17.51
CA ILE A 6 7.26 -54.67 18.48
C ILE A 6 6.39 -53.46 18.14
N GLN A 7 5.12 -53.76 17.87
CA GLN A 7 4.02 -52.83 17.61
C GLN A 7 3.39 -52.32 18.92
N SER A 8 2.61 -51.24 18.75
CA SER A 8 1.49 -50.71 19.56
C SER A 8 1.83 -49.36 20.20
N SER A 9 1.44 -48.21 19.63
CA SER A 9 0.09 -47.65 19.34
C SER A 9 -0.46 -46.85 20.52
N ASP A 10 -1.12 -45.75 20.17
CA ASP A 10 -2.01 -44.90 20.98
C ASP A 10 -1.38 -43.59 21.48
N SER A 11 -1.36 -42.60 20.58
CA SER A 11 -1.46 -41.21 20.99
C SER A 11 -2.48 -40.54 20.08
N ASP A 12 -3.74 -40.60 20.51
CA ASP A 12 -4.82 -39.72 20.04
C ASP A 12 -4.40 -38.28 20.36
N SER A 13 -3.72 -37.62 19.43
CA SER A 13 -3.74 -36.16 19.40
C SER A 13 -4.86 -35.78 18.46
N ASP A 14 -5.97 -35.35 19.04
CA ASP A 14 -7.03 -34.61 18.36
C ASP A 14 -6.38 -33.54 17.48
N ILE A 15 -6.23 -33.84 16.19
CA ILE A 15 -6.02 -32.81 15.20
C ILE A 15 -7.35 -32.09 15.24
N HIS A 16 -7.41 -30.99 15.99
CA HIS A 16 -8.47 -30.03 15.82
C HIS A 16 -8.49 -29.72 14.33
N GLU A 17 -9.46 -30.33 13.66
CA GLU A 17 -9.99 -29.93 12.38
C GLU A 17 -10.33 -28.46 12.56
N CYS A 18 -9.34 -27.60 12.32
CA CYS A 18 -9.56 -26.19 12.18
C CYS A 18 -10.45 -26.15 10.96
N SER A 19 -11.75 -26.08 11.22
CA SER A 19 -12.78 -25.95 10.22
C SER A 19 -12.29 -24.82 9.35
N ARG A 20 -11.77 -25.19 8.18
CA ARG A 20 -11.44 -24.26 7.12
C ARG A 20 -12.80 -23.72 6.77
N SER A 21 -13.21 -22.67 7.48
CA SER A 21 -14.27 -21.82 7.03
C SER A 21 -13.75 -21.33 5.70
N ASP A 22 -14.20 -21.97 4.64
CA ASP A 22 -14.09 -21.50 3.27
C ASP A 22 -14.81 -20.15 3.25
N ILE A 23 -14.12 -19.13 3.76
CA ILE A 23 -14.39 -17.75 3.42
C ILE A 23 -13.78 -17.65 2.04
N GLU A 24 -14.59 -18.01 1.06
CA GLU A 24 -14.39 -17.61 -0.32
C GLU A 24 -14.35 -16.08 -0.27
N TYR A 25 -13.14 -15.52 -0.21
CA TYR A 25 -12.94 -14.10 -0.43
C TYR A 25 -13.43 -13.87 -1.84
N HIS A 26 -14.63 -13.29 -1.96
CA HIS A 26 -15.04 -12.71 -3.22
C HIS A 26 -14.00 -11.65 -3.53
N GLU A 27 -13.15 -11.94 -4.51
CA GLU A 27 -12.15 -11.02 -4.99
C GLU A 27 -12.93 -10.01 -5.84
N ASP A 28 -13.50 -9.01 -5.17
CA ASP A 28 -14.24 -7.94 -5.82
C ASP A 28 -13.35 -7.39 -6.94
N SER A 29 -13.84 -7.45 -8.17
CA SER A 29 -13.06 -6.97 -9.31
C SER A 29 -12.74 -5.48 -9.09
N ILE A 30 -11.59 -5.02 -9.58
CA ILE A 30 -11.27 -3.58 -9.56
C ILE A 30 -12.43 -2.76 -10.17
N ASP A 31 -13.12 -3.32 -11.17
CA ASP A 31 -14.28 -2.69 -11.81
C ASP A 31 -15.51 -2.58 -10.90
N GLU A 32 -15.65 -3.48 -9.92
CA GLU A 32 -16.74 -3.48 -8.94
C GLU A 32 -16.46 -2.44 -7.85
N ILE A 33 -15.23 -2.38 -7.35
CA ILE A 33 -14.77 -1.36 -6.40
C ILE A 33 -14.91 0.05 -7.00
N LEU A 34 -14.55 0.23 -8.27
CA LEU A 34 -14.69 1.52 -8.95
C LEU A 34 -16.15 1.93 -9.15
N GLN A 35 -17.05 0.97 -9.41
CA GLN A 35 -18.49 1.26 -9.53
C GLN A 35 -19.10 1.64 -8.18
N GLU A 36 -18.73 0.96 -7.09
CA GLU A 36 -19.22 1.29 -5.75
C GLU A 36 -18.80 2.70 -5.32
N LEU A 37 -17.57 3.12 -5.63
CA LEU A 37 -17.10 4.49 -5.37
C LEU A 37 -17.89 5.57 -6.13
N ILE A 38 -18.30 5.29 -7.37
CA ILE A 38 -19.13 6.21 -8.18
C ILE A 38 -20.54 6.33 -7.59
N ILE A 39 -21.11 5.22 -7.10
CA ILE A 39 -22.46 5.19 -6.51
C ILE A 39 -22.46 5.93 -5.16
N ASP A 40 -21.42 5.77 -4.34
CA ASP A 40 -21.28 6.49 -3.08
C ASP A 40 -21.13 8.01 -3.27
N GLU A 41 -20.47 8.44 -4.36
CA GLU A 41 -20.38 9.85 -4.75
C GLU A 41 -21.74 10.41 -5.17
N GLU A 42 -22.53 9.66 -5.95
CA GLU A 42 -23.86 10.09 -6.41
C GLU A 42 -24.88 10.15 -5.26
N LYS A 43 -24.84 9.19 -4.32
CA LYS A 43 -25.76 9.13 -3.18
C LYS A 43 -25.55 10.27 -2.17
N LYS A 44 -24.36 10.86 -2.13
CA LYS A 44 -24.03 12.01 -1.27
C LYS A 44 -24.51 13.36 -1.85
N ALA A 45 -24.98 13.38 -3.10
CA ALA A 45 -25.45 14.60 -3.75
C ALA A 45 -26.94 14.90 -3.52
N ASP A 46 -27.73 13.97 -2.95
CA ASP A 46 -29.18 14.10 -2.79
C ASP A 46 -29.64 14.57 -1.38
N ASP A 47 -28.75 14.57 -0.38
CA ASP A 47 -29.09 15.16 0.92
C ASP A 47 -28.91 16.68 0.87
N THR A 48 -30.05 17.35 0.64
CA THR A 48 -30.26 18.79 0.85
C THR A 48 -30.10 19.15 2.32
N GLU A 49 -28.89 19.06 2.83
CA GLU A 49 -28.45 19.81 4.00
C GLU A 49 -27.26 20.64 3.57
N LYS A 50 -27.41 21.95 3.69
CA LYS A 50 -26.40 22.98 3.43
C LYS A 50 -25.27 22.85 4.47
N ASN A 51 -24.56 21.73 4.45
CA ASN A 51 -23.25 21.59 5.04
C ASN A 51 -22.34 22.44 4.16
N THR A 52 -22.24 23.71 4.55
CA THR A 52 -21.23 24.61 4.01
C THR A 52 -19.91 23.98 4.43
N ILE A 53 -19.35 23.13 3.57
CA ILE A 53 -17.97 22.69 3.72
C ILE A 53 -17.19 23.98 3.60
N GLU A 54 -16.81 24.56 4.74
CA GLU A 54 -15.72 25.52 4.77
C GLU A 54 -14.54 24.75 4.24
N PHE A 55 -14.26 24.94 2.95
CA PHE A 55 -12.95 24.70 2.41
C PHE A 55 -12.04 25.60 3.23
N SER A 56 -11.47 25.04 4.30
CA SER A 56 -10.35 25.63 5.01
C SER A 56 -9.39 26.06 3.91
N GLU A 57 -9.26 27.36 3.74
CA GLU A 57 -8.33 27.94 2.79
C GLU A 57 -6.99 27.25 3.01
N TRP A 58 -6.45 26.65 1.95
CA TRP A 58 -5.16 25.97 2.02
C TRP A 58 -4.16 27.00 2.55
N SER A 59 -3.73 26.82 3.79
CA SER A 59 -2.76 27.71 4.39
C SER A 59 -1.39 27.39 3.79
N GLU A 60 -0.65 28.44 3.46
CA GLU A 60 0.72 28.29 2.99
C GLU A 60 1.55 27.59 4.08
N PHE A 61 2.07 26.40 3.74
CA PHE A 61 2.88 25.61 4.65
C PHE A 61 4.16 26.39 5.00
N SER A 62 4.20 26.92 6.21
CA SER A 62 5.27 27.80 6.68
C SER A 62 6.14 27.06 7.69
N GLY A 63 7.46 27.01 7.46
CA GLY A 63 8.38 26.20 8.27
C GLY A 63 9.84 26.23 7.81
N ARG A 64 10.58 25.13 8.05
CA ARG A 64 12.03 25.00 7.76
C ARG A 64 12.39 24.87 6.27
N GLN A 65 11.41 25.06 5.39
CA GLN A 65 11.60 24.88 3.96
C GLN A 65 12.35 26.10 3.41
N LYS A 66 13.38 25.85 2.59
CA LYS A 66 14.02 26.92 1.82
C LYS A 66 13.24 27.12 0.54
N SER A 67 12.78 28.35 0.30
CA SER A 67 12.32 28.76 -1.01
C SER A 67 13.46 28.56 -2.02
N PHE A 68 13.18 27.94 -3.15
CA PHE A 68 14.10 27.86 -4.27
C PHE A 68 13.42 28.39 -5.53
N SER A 69 14.18 29.10 -6.36
CA SER A 69 13.70 29.51 -7.68
C SER A 69 13.80 28.30 -8.59
N SER A 70 12.68 27.80 -9.09
CA SER A 70 12.71 26.79 -10.15
C SER A 70 13.19 27.47 -11.44
N PRO A 71 14.18 26.92 -12.15
CA PRO A 71 14.41 27.34 -13.53
C PRO A 71 13.14 27.04 -14.32
N GLU A 72 12.70 28.01 -15.11
CA GLU A 72 11.45 28.05 -15.89
C GLU A 72 11.47 27.07 -17.09
N THR A 73 11.94 25.86 -16.85
CA THR A 73 11.94 24.76 -17.81
C THR A 73 11.24 23.62 -17.11
N GLY A 74 10.00 23.30 -17.52
CA GLY A 74 9.26 22.10 -17.10
C GLY A 74 9.90 20.79 -17.60
N SER A 75 11.21 20.78 -17.74
CA SER A 75 12.03 19.67 -18.21
C SER A 75 12.83 19.11 -17.04
N LEU A 76 13.32 17.89 -17.23
CA LEU A 76 14.25 17.26 -16.29
C LEU A 76 15.51 18.12 -16.16
N ILE A 77 15.96 18.32 -14.93
CA ILE A 77 17.19 19.04 -14.60
C ILE A 77 18.43 18.31 -15.18
N ARG A 78 18.29 17.02 -15.45
CA ARG A 78 19.31 16.15 -16.04
C ARG A 78 18.74 15.43 -17.25
N GLU A 79 19.49 15.41 -18.36
CA GLU A 79 19.16 14.56 -19.50
C GLU A 79 19.28 13.08 -19.12
N LEU A 80 18.24 12.31 -19.45
CA LEU A 80 18.22 10.87 -19.23
C LEU A 80 18.56 10.13 -20.53
N PRO A 81 19.23 8.97 -20.46
CA PRO A 81 19.44 8.11 -21.62
C PRO A 81 18.12 7.74 -22.29
N SER A 82 18.10 7.67 -23.61
CA SER A 82 16.89 7.32 -24.36
C SER A 82 16.38 5.89 -24.10
N ASP A 83 17.25 5.01 -23.59
CA ASP A 83 16.99 3.62 -23.31
C ASP A 83 16.75 3.32 -21.81
N ILE A 84 16.67 4.37 -20.98
CA ILE A 84 16.47 4.28 -19.53
C ILE A 84 15.23 3.45 -19.17
N LYS A 85 15.35 2.63 -18.13
CA LYS A 85 14.22 1.85 -17.61
C LYS A 85 13.47 2.63 -16.54
N PRO A 86 12.16 2.35 -16.36
CA PRO A 86 11.38 2.95 -15.28
C PRO A 86 12.02 2.77 -13.90
N TYR A 87 12.65 1.61 -13.66
CA TYR A 87 13.35 1.34 -12.42
C TYR A 87 14.56 2.26 -12.22
N ASP A 88 15.36 2.50 -13.26
CA ASP A 88 16.50 3.41 -13.20
C ASP A 88 16.05 4.85 -12.89
N VAL A 89 14.87 5.27 -13.38
CA VAL A 89 14.28 6.58 -13.04
C VAL A 89 13.85 6.63 -11.58
N PHE A 90 13.29 5.55 -11.06
CA PHE A 90 12.89 5.44 -9.66
C PHE A 90 14.09 5.57 -8.72
N GLU A 91 15.20 4.91 -9.04
CA GLU A 91 16.46 5.00 -8.28
C GLU A 91 17.08 6.42 -8.26
N LEU A 92 16.68 7.32 -9.17
CA LEU A 92 17.11 8.73 -9.09
C LEU A 92 16.51 9.48 -7.89
N PHE A 93 15.41 8.98 -7.35
CA PHE A 93 14.68 9.61 -6.23
C PHE A 93 14.74 8.79 -4.94
N VAL A 94 14.90 7.47 -5.07
CA VAL A 94 14.91 6.53 -3.95
C VAL A 94 16.25 5.81 -3.95
N ASP A 95 17.13 6.23 -3.05
CA ASP A 95 18.43 5.59 -2.81
C ASP A 95 18.36 4.63 -1.62
N ASP A 96 19.46 3.91 -1.41
CA ASP A 96 19.61 2.96 -0.30
C ASP A 96 19.42 3.64 1.06
N GLU A 97 19.80 4.91 1.22
CA GLU A 97 19.62 5.65 2.47
C GLU A 97 18.12 5.87 2.78
N MET A 98 17.34 6.23 1.76
CA MET A 98 15.88 6.36 1.88
C MET A 98 15.24 5.01 2.21
N ILE A 99 15.68 3.94 1.55
CA ILE A 99 15.18 2.58 1.81
C ILE A 99 15.51 2.16 3.25
N ASP A 100 16.76 2.34 3.69
CA ASP A 100 17.21 2.01 5.04
C ASP A 100 16.45 2.79 6.10
N LEU A 101 16.14 4.07 5.84
CA LEU A 101 15.32 4.90 6.71
C LEU A 101 13.90 4.35 6.82
N LEU A 102 13.27 3.99 5.70
CA LEU A 102 11.93 3.40 5.68
C LEU A 102 11.89 2.07 6.44
N VAL A 103 12.87 1.20 6.23
CA VAL A 103 13.01 -0.08 6.93
C VAL A 103 13.19 0.13 8.44
N SER A 104 14.07 1.05 8.82
CA SER A 104 14.35 1.34 10.23
C SER A 104 13.12 1.89 10.96
N GLU A 105 12.40 2.81 10.32
CA GLU A 105 11.21 3.43 10.90
C GLU A 105 10.04 2.45 10.98
N THR A 106 9.81 1.63 9.95
CA THR A 106 8.71 0.65 9.94
C THR A 106 8.95 -0.49 10.93
N ASN A 107 10.18 -0.97 11.05
CA ASN A 107 10.55 -1.99 12.04
C ASN A 107 10.51 -1.47 13.49
N ARG A 108 10.56 -0.16 13.73
CA ARG A 108 10.41 0.40 15.09
C ARG A 108 9.04 0.10 15.70
N TYR A 109 8.03 -0.09 14.84
CA TYR A 109 6.64 -0.27 15.24
C TYR A 109 6.11 -1.70 15.02
N ALA A 110 6.94 -2.61 14.52
CA ALA A 110 6.64 -4.03 14.35
C ALA A 110 6.97 -4.82 15.63
#